data_AF-A0A2U2ZHF0-F1
#
_entry.id   AF-A0A2U2ZHF0-F1
#
_cell.length_a   1.000
_cell.length_b   1.000
_cell.length_c   1.000
_cell.angle_alpha   90.00
_cell.angle_beta   90.00
_cell.angle_gamma   90.00
#
_symmetry.space_group_name_H-M   'P 1'
#
loop_
_entity.id
_entity.type
_entity.pdbx_description
1 polymer ?
#
loop_
_entity_poly.entity_id
_entity_poly.type
_entity_poly.pdbx_seq_one_letter_code
_entity_poly.pdbx_strand_id
1 'polypeptide(L)'
;MDDLATVRAQEYEKVFSDLITTAERLDMLRRLEGGGVDPHATAAMHALRFAATILWPTIPSAPPPGFRHDSERLLHLAAHWREAALELGEFAPARPTLRLVTDTTPPS
;
A
#
# COMPACT_ATOMS: atom_id res chain seq x y z
N MET A 1 25.87 -2.52 27.20
CA MET A 1 24.64 -3.25 26.81
C MET A 1 23.65 -2.29 26.16
N ASP A 2 23.46 -1.09 26.72
CA ASP A 2 22.58 -0.04 26.17
C ASP A 2 22.96 0.44 24.76
N ASP A 3 24.25 0.41 24.41
CA ASP A 3 24.74 0.82 23.09
C ASP A 3 24.23 -0.11 21.96
N LEU A 4 24.27 -1.43 22.16
CA LEU A 4 23.76 -2.40 21.18
C LEU A 4 22.23 -2.33 21.02
N ALA A 5 21.50 -2.10 22.12
CA ALA A 5 20.05 -1.92 22.07
C ALA A 5 19.67 -0.64 21.31
N THR A 6 20.44 0.44 21.53
CA THR A 6 20.26 1.73 20.84
C THR A 6 20.54 1.61 19.35
N VAL A 7 21.67 0.99 18.97
CA VAL A 7 22.02 0.71 17.57
C VAL A 7 20.94 -0.15 16.90
N ARG A 8 20.45 -1.19 17.59
CA ARG A 8 19.38 -2.04 17.06
C ARG A 8 18.08 -1.28 16.81
N ALA A 9 17.69 -0.38 17.72
CA ALA A 9 16.51 0.45 17.55
C ALA A 9 16.66 1.42 16.37
N GLN A 10 17.82 2.06 16.22
CA GLN A 10 18.13 2.95 15.10
C GLN A 10 18.10 2.22 13.75
N GLU A 11 18.65 1.01 13.69
CA GLU A 11 18.60 0.21 12.46
C GLU A 11 17.17 -0.22 12.12
N TYR A 12 16.34 -0.56 13.10
CA TYR A 12 14.93 -0.84 12.84
C TYR A 12 14.17 0.41 12.35
N GLU A 13 14.42 1.58 12.95
CA GLU A 13 13.86 2.86 12.46
C GLU A 13 14.24 3.13 11.00
N LYS A 14 15.51 2.90 10.64
CA LYS A 14 16.00 3.07 9.28
C LYS A 14 15.33 2.11 8.30
N VAL A 15 15.30 0.81 8.64
CA VAL A 15 14.63 -0.21 7.81
C VAL A 15 13.15 0.13 7.63
N PHE A 16 12.45 0.54 8.68
CA PHE A 16 11.06 0.95 8.59
C PHE A 16 10.87 2.13 7.63
N SER A 17 11.69 3.18 7.76
CA SER A 17 11.67 4.34 6.86
C SER A 17 11.92 3.95 5.40
N ASP A 18 12.89 3.07 5.15
CA ASP A 18 13.23 2.58 3.81
C ASP A 18 12.07 1.77 3.19
N LEU A 19 11.38 0.94 3.98
CA LEU A 19 10.22 0.18 3.54
C LEU A 19 9.06 1.10 3.13
N ILE A 20 8.75 2.12 3.95
CA ILE A 20 7.69 3.09 3.65
C ILE A 20 8.03 3.88 2.38
N THR A 21 9.23 4.45 2.32
CA THR A 21 9.70 5.26 1.17
C THR A 21 9.66 4.45 -0.13
N THR A 22 10.07 3.17 -0.07
CA THR A 22 10.07 2.31 -1.25
C THR A 22 8.65 1.92 -1.66
N ALA A 23 7.75 1.66 -0.72
CA ALA A 23 6.34 1.39 -1.01
C ALA A 23 5.66 2.59 -1.68
N GLU A 24 5.95 3.82 -1.26
CA GLU A 24 5.44 5.04 -1.91
C GLU A 24 5.95 5.18 -3.35
N ARG A 25 7.23 4.88 -3.60
CA ARG A 25 7.80 4.89 -4.96
C ARG A 25 7.13 3.85 -5.86
N LEU A 26 6.84 2.65 -5.34
CA LEU A 26 6.11 1.63 -6.09
C LEU A 26 4.66 2.04 -6.36
N ASP A 27 4.00 2.70 -5.39
CA ASP A 27 2.66 3.28 -5.59
C ASP A 27 2.65 4.38 -6.66
N MET A 28 3.73 5.15 -6.77
CA MET A 28 3.91 6.10 -7.87
C MET A 28 4.08 5.37 -9.21
N LEU A 29 4.99 4.39 -9.27
CA LEU A 29 5.32 3.65 -10.50
C LEU A 29 4.10 2.93 -11.08
N ARG A 30 3.31 2.24 -10.25
CA ARG A 30 2.12 1.51 -10.72
C ARG A 30 1.04 2.42 -11.33
N ARG A 31 1.05 3.73 -11.02
CA ARG A 31 0.09 4.72 -11.54
C ARG A 31 0.54 5.35 -12.86
N LEU A 32 1.78 5.13 -13.27
CA LEU A 32 2.32 5.66 -14.53
C LEU A 32 1.92 4.82 -15.75
N GLU A 33 1.49 3.57 -15.55
CA GLU A 33 0.89 2.79 -16.63
C GLU A 33 -0.48 3.39 -16.97
N GLY A 34 -0.56 4.03 -18.15
CA GLY A 34 -1.74 4.73 -18.65
C GLY A 34 -2.94 3.81 -18.88
N GLY A 35 -3.66 3.47 -17.80
CA GLY A 35 -4.91 2.72 -17.80
C GLY A 35 -4.81 1.26 -17.31
N GLY A 36 -3.61 0.78 -16.94
CA GLY A 36 -3.37 -0.56 -16.41
C GLY A 36 -2.79 -0.52 -14.99
N VAL A 37 -2.93 -1.62 -14.25
CA VAL A 37 -2.26 -1.84 -12.96
C VAL A 37 -0.98 -2.62 -13.25
N ASP A 38 0.20 -2.06 -12.96
CA ASP A 38 1.44 -2.83 -12.98
C ASP A 38 1.37 -3.87 -11.83
N PRO A 39 1.20 -5.16 -12.14
CA PRO A 39 0.98 -6.18 -11.12
C PRO A 39 2.24 -6.44 -10.29
N HIS A 40 3.43 -6.21 -10.86
CA HIS A 40 4.69 -6.41 -10.16
C HIS A 40 4.94 -5.29 -9.16
N ALA A 41 4.77 -4.03 -9.58
CA ALA A 41 4.86 -2.89 -8.67
C ALA A 41 3.79 -2.96 -7.57
N THR A 42 2.58 -3.40 -7.92
CA THR A 42 1.45 -3.53 -6.96
C THR A 42 1.72 -4.63 -5.93
N ALA A 43 2.14 -5.83 -6.35
CA ALA A 43 2.50 -6.91 -5.44
C ALA A 43 3.66 -6.51 -4.51
N ALA A 44 4.73 -5.93 -5.07
CA ALA A 44 5.89 -5.49 -4.29
C ALA A 44 5.51 -4.41 -3.28
N MET A 45 4.69 -3.43 -3.68
CA MET A 45 4.17 -2.39 -2.79
C MET A 45 3.44 -3.00 -1.60
N HIS A 46 2.53 -3.96 -1.84
CA HIS A 46 1.81 -4.61 -0.76
C HIS A 46 2.74 -5.41 0.17
N ALA A 47 3.79 -6.04 -0.36
CA ALA A 47 4.76 -6.78 0.45
C ALA A 47 5.53 -5.86 1.39
N LEU A 48 5.99 -4.71 0.90
CA LEU A 48 6.71 -3.73 1.72
C LEU A 48 5.79 -3.10 2.76
N ARG A 49 4.54 -2.82 2.43
CA ARG A 49 3.54 -2.34 3.39
C ARG A 49 3.30 -3.35 4.51
N PHE A 50 3.15 -4.63 4.16
CA PHE A 50 3.00 -5.71 5.14
C PHE A 50 4.22 -5.84 6.06
N ALA A 51 5.43 -5.84 5.48
CA ALA A 51 6.68 -5.89 6.25
C ALA A 51 6.81 -4.70 7.22
N ALA A 52 6.47 -3.49 6.77
CA ALA A 52 6.49 -2.30 7.62
C ALA A 52 5.48 -2.39 8.77
N THR A 53 4.28 -2.93 8.53
CA THR A 53 3.31 -3.13 9.63
C THR A 53 3.75 -4.17 10.64
N ILE A 54 4.39 -5.27 10.21
CA ILE A 54 4.98 -6.25 11.14
C ILE A 54 6.06 -5.61 12.00
N LEU A 55 6.87 -4.73 11.40
CA LEU A 55 7.99 -4.10 12.09
C LEU A 55 7.55 -2.99 13.04
N TRP A 56 6.47 -2.27 12.73
CA TRP A 56 6.01 -1.09 13.46
C TRP A 56 5.93 -1.26 14.99
N PRO A 57 5.40 -2.37 15.57
CA PRO A 57 5.36 -2.55 17.02
C PRO A 57 6.73 -2.56 17.71
N THR A 58 7.81 -2.80 16.97
CA THR A 58 9.18 -2.78 17.49
C THR A 58 9.78 -1.37 17.55
N ILE A 59 9.07 -0.37 17.02
CA ILE A 59 9.53 1.02 16.87
C ILE A 59 8.48 1.98 17.46
N PRO A 60 8.41 2.12 18.79
CA PRO A 60 7.36 2.89 19.47
C PRO A 60 7.39 4.40 19.17
N SER A 61 8.51 4.91 18.68
CA SER A 61 8.71 6.30 18.23
C SER A 61 8.11 6.57 16.84
N ALA A 62 7.86 5.55 16.03
CA ALA A 62 7.43 5.72 14.64
C ALA A 62 5.90 5.97 14.55
N PRO A 63 5.48 6.94 13.72
CA PRO A 63 4.05 7.12 13.44
C PRO A 63 3.49 5.86 12.76
N PRO A 64 2.16 5.63 12.84
CA PRO A 64 1.52 4.56 12.09
C PRO A 64 1.87 4.66 10.61
N PRO A 65 2.00 3.54 9.88
CA PRO A 65 2.58 3.51 8.54
C PRO A 65 1.74 4.20 7.43
N GLY A 66 0.67 4.93 7.78
CA GLY A 66 -0.10 5.77 6.84
C GLY A 66 -1.04 5.01 5.90
N PHE A 67 -0.88 3.69 5.77
CA PHE A 67 -1.81 2.80 5.09
C PHE A 67 -2.60 1.95 6.08
N ARG A 68 -3.66 1.31 5.58
CA ARG A 68 -4.52 0.44 6.38
C ARG A 68 -3.70 -0.74 6.91
N HIS A 69 -3.65 -0.86 8.24
CA HIS A 69 -2.70 -1.70 8.98
C HIS A 69 -3.42 -2.63 9.98
N ASP A 70 -4.73 -2.83 9.82
CA ASP A 70 -5.47 -3.79 10.62
C ASP A 70 -5.00 -5.21 10.30
N SER A 71 -4.66 -5.99 11.34
CA SER A 71 -4.03 -7.30 11.19
C SER A 71 -4.89 -8.29 10.42
N GLU A 72 -6.22 -8.16 10.50
CA GLU A 72 -7.17 -8.97 9.72
C GLU A 72 -7.03 -8.71 8.22
N ARG A 73 -7.01 -7.45 7.78
CA ARG A 73 -6.82 -7.13 6.36
C ARG A 73 -5.44 -7.52 5.85
N LEU A 74 -4.42 -7.51 6.70
CA LEU A 74 -3.08 -7.97 6.33
C LEU A 74 -3.04 -9.50 6.12
N LEU A 75 -3.66 -10.27 7.01
CA LEU A 75 -3.84 -11.72 6.84
C LEU A 75 -4.67 -12.05 5.61
N HIS A 76 -5.73 -11.28 5.38
CA HIS A 76 -6.60 -11.39 4.21
C HIS A 76 -5.82 -11.14 2.91
N LEU A 77 -4.95 -10.13 2.89
CA LEU A 77 -4.10 -9.81 1.76
C LEU A 77 -3.08 -10.93 1.47
N ALA A 78 -2.49 -11.52 2.52
CA ALA A 78 -1.59 -12.66 2.38
C ALA A 78 -2.32 -13.91 1.82
N ALA A 79 -3.56 -14.16 2.24
CA ALA A 79 -4.38 -15.26 1.75
C ALA A 79 -4.85 -15.09 0.29
N HIS A 80 -5.04 -13.84 -0.15
CA HIS A 80 -5.58 -13.48 -1.47
C HIS A 80 -4.56 -12.70 -2.31
N TRP A 81 -3.29 -13.09 -2.23
CA TRP A 81 -2.16 -12.33 -2.78
C TRP A 81 -2.30 -12.03 -4.27
N ARG A 82 -2.81 -13.00 -5.05
CA ARG A 82 -3.00 -12.84 -6.49
C ARG A 82 -4.07 -11.79 -6.79
N GLU A 83 -5.21 -11.86 -6.12
CA GLU A 83 -6.34 -10.93 -6.30
C GLU A 83 -5.95 -9.52 -5.86
N ALA A 84 -5.20 -9.40 -4.76
CA ALA A 84 -4.65 -8.13 -4.32
C ALA A 84 -3.64 -7.54 -5.32
N ALA A 85 -2.71 -8.36 -5.85
CA ALA A 85 -1.72 -7.92 -6.83
C ALA A 85 -2.34 -7.44 -8.15
N LEU A 86 -3.47 -8.02 -8.54
CA LEU A 86 -4.19 -7.69 -9.77
C LEU A 86 -5.34 -6.69 -9.56
N GLU A 87 -5.53 -6.18 -8.34
CA GLU A 87 -6.66 -5.34 -7.95
C GLU A 87 -8.04 -5.90 -8.41
N LEU A 88 -8.27 -7.19 -8.15
CA LEU A 88 -9.49 -7.89 -8.54
C LEU A 88 -10.51 -8.00 -7.39
N GLY A 89 -11.78 -8.11 -7.75
CA GLY A 89 -12.86 -8.37 -6.80
C GLY A 89 -12.97 -7.26 -5.74
N GLU A 90 -12.81 -7.63 -4.47
CA GLU A 90 -12.86 -6.71 -3.33
C GLU A 90 -11.62 -5.80 -3.20
N PHE A 91 -10.53 -6.12 -3.91
CA PHE A 91 -9.31 -5.32 -3.95
C PHE A 91 -9.33 -4.28 -5.09
N ALA A 92 -10.36 -4.30 -5.94
CA ALA A 92 -10.50 -3.34 -7.01
C ALA A 92 -10.66 -1.91 -6.46
N PRO A 93 -10.04 -0.90 -7.10
CA PRO A 93 -10.26 0.49 -6.74
C PRO A 93 -11.75 0.84 -6.84
N ALA A 94 -12.23 1.68 -5.92
CA ALA A 94 -13.60 2.14 -5.94
C ALA A 94 -13.89 2.80 -7.29
N ARG A 95 -14.88 2.28 -8.02
CA ARG A 95 -15.27 2.85 -9.31
C ARG A 95 -15.75 4.29 -9.07
N PRO A 96 -15.29 5.26 -9.87
CA PRO A 96 -15.80 6.62 -9.76
C PRO A 96 -17.31 6.61 -10.01
N THR A 97 -18.05 7.34 -9.17
CA THR A 97 -19.50 7.52 -9.35
C THR A 97 -19.73 8.30 -10.63
N LEU A 98 -20.20 7.62 -11.68
CA LEU A 98 -20.58 8.28 -12.92
C LEU A 98 -21.92 8.99 -12.73
N ARG A 99 -21.97 10.28 -13.09
CA ARG A 99 -23.20 11.06 -13.13
C ARG A 99 -23.65 11.17 -14.58
N LEU A 100 -24.88 10.72 -14.86
CA LEU A 100 -25.50 10.94 -16.15
C LEU A 100 -25.77 12.44 -16.33
N VAL A 101 -25.23 13.01 -17.40
CA VAL A 101 -25.55 14.37 -17.86
C VAL A 101 -26.39 14.22 -19.11
N THR A 102 -27.69 14.45 -19.00
CA THR A 102 -28.59 14.50 -20.15
C THR A 102 -28.52 15.89 -20.76
N ASP A 103 -28.11 15.96 -22.03
CA ASP A 103 -28.22 17.16 -22.84
C ASP A 103 -29.71 17.38 -23.15
N THR A 104 -30.30 18.48 -22.69
CA THR A 104 -31.74 18.77 -22.87
C THR A 104 -32.06 19.35 -24.24
N THR A 105 -31.08 19.41 -25.14
CA THR A 105 -31.26 19.99 -26.48
C THR A 105 -31.63 18.89 -27.46
N PRO A 106 -32.84 18.91 -28.07
CA PRO A 106 -33.21 17.93 -29.09
C PRO A 106 -32.30 18.08 -30.32
N PRO A 107 -31.94 16.99 -31.01
CA PRO A 107 -31.26 17.08 -32.29
C PRO A 107 -32.19 17.76 -33.31
N SER A 108 -31.66 18.81 -33.96
CA SER A 108 -32.32 19.56 -35.05
C SER A 108 -32.49 18.73 -36.32
#